data_AF-A0A1Z9TVW8-F1
#
_entry.id   AF-A0A1Z9TVW8-F1
#
_cell.length_a   1.000
_cell.length_b   1.000
_cell.length_c   1.000
_cell.angle_alpha   90.00
_cell.angle_beta   90.00
_cell.angle_gamma   90.00
#
_symmetry.space_group_name_H-M   'P 1'
#
loop_
_entity.id
_entity.type
_entity.pdbx_description
1 polymer ?
#
loop_
_entity_poly.entity_id
_entity_poly.type
_entity_poly.pdbx_seq_one_letter_code
_entity_poly.pdbx_strand_id
1 'polypeptide(L)'
;MVNLISDPSEGTSSDLKELILNFNSSLTKNWSGKIGLRRNLVNNENINASVGLNFKNECIDIDLSLSRRNTATNLLPKDSRIDLVVNFGNIGSRYGSSKTSKCIIE
;
A
#
# COMPACT_ATOMS: atom_id res chain seq x y z
N MET A 1 -7.80 6.34 -14.62
CA MET A 1 -7.76 7.81 -14.73
C MET A 1 -9.13 8.32 -14.34
N VAL A 2 -9.19 9.41 -13.59
CA VAL A 2 -10.45 10.06 -13.17
C VAL A 2 -10.46 11.48 -13.74
N ASN A 3 -11.60 11.91 -14.28
CA ASN A 3 -11.78 13.25 -14.83
C ASN A 3 -13.15 13.78 -14.40
N LEU A 4 -13.18 14.95 -13.78
CA LEU A 4 -14.38 15.68 -13.39
C LEU A 4 -14.29 17.09 -13.95
N ILE A 5 -15.32 17.48 -14.69
CA ILE A 5 -15.46 18.83 -15.25
C ILE A 5 -16.01 19.73 -14.16
N SER A 6 -15.51 20.96 -14.06
CA SER A 6 -16.01 21.96 -13.14
C SER A 6 -17.45 22.37 -13.48
N ASP A 7 -18.29 22.39 -12.44
CA ASP A 7 -19.61 22.99 -12.44
C ASP A 7 -19.67 24.06 -11.33
N PRO A 8 -19.78 25.35 -11.69
CA PRO A 8 -19.93 26.45 -10.73
C PRO A 8 -21.19 26.33 -9.85
N SER A 9 -22.24 25.66 -10.33
CA SER A 9 -23.49 25.42 -9.59
C SER A 9 -23.28 24.45 -8.42
N GLU A 10 -22.28 23.57 -8.55
CA GLU A 10 -21.82 22.62 -7.53
C GLU A 10 -20.64 23.16 -6.70
N GLY A 11 -20.32 24.46 -6.84
CA GLY A 11 -19.26 25.13 -6.08
C GLY A 11 -17.84 24.72 -6.48
N THR A 12 -17.64 24.14 -7.66
CA THR A 12 -16.32 23.76 -8.17
C THR A 12 -15.82 24.78 -9.20
N SER A 13 -14.63 25.35 -8.96
CA SER A 13 -14.07 26.42 -9.80
C SER A 13 -13.00 25.96 -10.80
N SER A 14 -12.59 24.69 -10.75
CA SER A 14 -11.55 24.13 -11.61
C SER A 14 -11.77 22.64 -11.84
N ASP A 15 -11.46 22.17 -13.05
CA ASP A 15 -11.53 20.75 -13.39
C ASP A 15 -10.61 19.93 -12.47
N LEU A 16 -11.02 18.69 -12.17
CA LEU A 16 -10.20 17.72 -11.45
C LEU A 16 -9.82 16.59 -12.41
N LYS A 17 -8.52 16.46 -12.67
CA LYS A 17 -7.99 15.36 -13.47
C LYS A 17 -6.96 14.59 -12.65
N GLU A 18 -7.21 13.32 -12.40
CA GLU A 18 -6.32 12.49 -11.59
C GLU A 18 -5.77 11.29 -12.35
N LEU A 19 -4.46 11.09 -12.16
CA LEU A 19 -3.76 9.87 -12.54
C LEU A 19 -3.64 8.96 -11.32
N ILE A 20 -4.06 7.70 -11.48
CA ILE A 20 -3.89 6.65 -10.48
C ILE A 20 -3.15 5.51 -11.15
N LEU A 21 -2.01 5.12 -10.57
CA LEU A 21 -1.22 3.97 -10.98
C LEU A 21 -1.11 3.02 -9.79
N ASN A 22 -1.44 1.76 -10.01
CA ASN A 22 -1.23 0.68 -9.06
C ASN A 22 -0.56 -0.47 -9.80
N PHE A 23 0.62 -0.86 -9.32
CA PHE A 23 1.37 -1.98 -9.84
C PHE A 23 1.57 -2.99 -8.73
N ASN A 24 1.24 -4.26 -8.99
CA ASN A 24 1.51 -5.36 -8.09
C ASN A 24 2.19 -6.46 -8.90
N SER A 25 3.25 -7.05 -8.37
CA SER A 25 3.96 -8.13 -9.05
C SER A 25 4.54 -9.14 -8.08
N SER A 26 4.47 -10.41 -8.43
CA SER A 26 5.25 -11.46 -7.80
C SER A 26 6.67 -11.40 -8.35
N LEU A 27 7.63 -11.04 -7.49
CA LEU A 27 9.03 -10.90 -7.88
C LEU A 27 9.73 -12.28 -7.88
N THR A 28 9.40 -13.10 -6.89
CA THR A 28 9.85 -14.49 -6.78
C THR A 28 8.72 -15.33 -6.16
N LYS A 29 8.97 -16.62 -5.88
CA LYS A 29 8.01 -17.51 -5.20
C LYS A 29 7.50 -16.94 -3.87
N ASN A 30 8.37 -16.27 -3.12
CA ASN A 30 8.07 -15.82 -1.75
C ASN A 30 8.01 -14.30 -1.61
N TRP A 31 8.34 -13.54 -2.67
CA TRP A 31 8.38 -12.09 -2.64
C TRP A 31 7.36 -11.49 -3.59
N SER A 32 6.59 -10.52 -3.10
CA SER A 32 5.74 -9.67 -3.92
C SER A 32 6.00 -8.19 -3.64
N GLY A 33 5.83 -7.37 -4.67
CA GLY A 33 6.03 -5.92 -4.60
C GLY A 33 4.78 -5.18 -5.03
N LYS A 34 4.55 -4.02 -4.42
CA LYS A 34 3.46 -3.10 -4.73
C LYS A 34 3.98 -1.68 -4.89
N ILE A 35 3.50 -0.97 -5.89
CA ILE A 35 3.72 0.45 -6.08
C ILE A 35 2.37 1.12 -6.31
N GLY A 36 2.15 2.26 -5.66
CA GLY A 36 0.96 3.09 -5.81
C GLY A 36 1.35 4.54 -6.03
N LEU A 37 0.69 5.21 -6.96
CA LEU A 37 0.84 6.64 -7.23
C LEU A 37 -0.52 7.24 -7.54
N ARG A 38 -0.87 8.34 -6.87
CA ARG A 38 -2.03 9.17 -7.18
C ARG A 38 -1.60 10.62 -7.32
N ARG A 39 -1.97 11.27 -8.42
CA ARG A 39 -1.54 12.62 -8.78
C ARG A 39 -2.68 13.44 -9.37
N ASN A 40 -2.79 14.70 -8.96
CA ASN A 40 -3.61 15.70 -9.64
C ASN A 40 -2.81 16.28 -10.83
N LEU A 41 -3.35 16.11 -12.03
CA LEU A 41 -2.74 16.57 -13.27
C LEU A 41 -3.02 18.05 -13.56
N VAL A 42 -4.10 18.62 -13.02
CA VAL A 42 -4.45 20.05 -13.21
C VAL A 42 -3.51 20.92 -12.39
N ASN A 43 -3.33 20.59 -11.10
CA ASN A 43 -2.45 21.35 -10.21
C ASN A 43 -0.99 20.85 -10.22
N ASN A 44 -0.68 19.80 -10.98
CA ASN A 44 0.65 19.20 -11.04
C ASN A 44 1.17 18.68 -9.67
N GLU A 45 0.26 18.17 -8.84
CA GLU A 45 0.52 17.81 -7.43
C GLU A 45 0.45 16.29 -7.18
N ASN A 46 1.42 15.74 -6.45
CA ASN A 46 1.37 14.35 -6.01
C ASN A 46 0.47 14.23 -4.78
N ILE A 47 -0.63 13.49 -4.87
CA ILE A 47 -1.58 13.29 -3.76
C ILE A 47 -1.07 12.19 -2.82
N ASN A 48 -0.65 11.06 -3.37
CA ASN A 48 -0.15 9.91 -2.61
C ASN A 48 0.90 9.15 -3.41
N ALA A 49 1.96 8.70 -2.75
CA ALA A 49 2.88 7.69 -3.25
C ALA A 49 3.07 6.59 -2.20
N SER A 50 3.05 5.33 -2.63
CA SER A 50 3.27 4.19 -1.76
C SER A 50 4.15 3.13 -2.43
N VAL A 51 4.99 2.48 -1.63
CA VAL A 51 5.73 1.29 -2.01
C VAL A 51 5.54 0.22 -0.93
N GLY A 52 5.35 -1.02 -1.35
CA GLY A 52 5.18 -2.15 -0.47
C GLY A 52 6.03 -3.32 -0.94
N LEU A 53 6.57 -4.05 0.01
CA LEU A 53 7.30 -5.29 -0.21
C LEU A 53 6.81 -6.31 0.81
N ASN A 54 6.37 -7.46 0.31
CA ASN A 54 5.86 -8.54 1.12
C ASN A 54 6.69 -9.80 0.90
N PHE A 55 7.13 -10.40 2.00
CA PHE A 55 7.72 -11.73 2.03
C PHE A 55 6.74 -12.70 2.70
N LYS A 56 6.47 -13.82 2.04
CA LYS A 56 5.58 -14.84 2.59
C LYS A 56 6.10 -16.23 2.32
N ASN A 57 6.19 -17.03 3.39
CA ASN A 57 6.35 -18.48 3.31
C ASN A 57 5.29 -19.18 4.18
N GLU A 58 5.46 -20.47 4.44
CA GLU A 58 4.53 -21.30 5.20
C GLU A 58 4.47 -20.97 6.71
N CYS A 59 5.39 -20.12 7.20
CA CYS A 59 5.58 -19.80 8.62
C CYS A 59 5.38 -18.34 8.94
N ILE A 60 5.75 -17.46 8.02
CA ILE A 60 5.80 -16.03 8.27
C ILE A 60 5.31 -15.27 7.05
N ASP A 61 4.58 -14.20 7.34
CA ASP A 61 4.11 -13.21 6.38
C ASP A 61 4.53 -11.83 6.91
N ILE A 62 5.52 -11.24 6.25
CA ILE A 62 6.09 -9.94 6.59
C ILE A 62 5.68 -8.95 5.50
N ASP A 63 4.91 -7.94 5.88
CA ASP A 63 4.58 -6.80 5.02
C ASP A 63 5.30 -5.55 5.51
N LEU A 64 6.12 -4.97 4.63
CA LEU A 64 6.72 -3.66 4.83
C LEU A 64 6.10 -2.70 3.82
N SER A 65 5.52 -1.61 4.31
CA SER A 65 4.99 -0.56 3.45
C SER A 65 5.46 0.82 3.88
N LEU A 66 5.78 1.63 2.90
CA LEU A 66 6.05 3.06 3.04
C LEU A 66 5.02 3.80 2.21
N SER A 67 4.35 4.76 2.83
CA SER A 67 3.41 5.63 2.16
C SER A 67 3.66 7.08 2.52
N ARG A 68 3.40 7.97 1.56
CA ARG A 68 3.47 9.40 1.76
C ARG A 68 2.25 10.05 1.16
N ARG A 69 1.43 10.66 2.01
CA ARG A 69 0.34 11.53 1.61
C ARG A 69 0.84 12.97 1.62
N ASN A 70 0.69 13.66 0.49
CA ASN A 70 0.92 15.09 0.47
C ASN A 70 -0.43 15.81 0.52
N THR A 71 -0.47 16.86 1.31
CA THR A 71 -1.53 17.86 1.35
C THR A 71 -1.18 18.99 0.40
N ALA A 72 -2.18 19.49 -0.34
CA ALA A 72 -1.99 20.59 -1.30
C ALA A 72 -1.63 21.92 -0.59
N THR A 73 -2.04 22.08 0.67
CA THR A 73 -1.82 23.30 1.44
C THR A 73 -0.62 23.16 2.37
N ASN A 74 0.19 24.23 2.46
CA ASN A 74 1.29 24.34 3.43
C ASN A 74 0.80 24.38 4.90
N LEU A 75 -0.51 24.51 5.11
CA LEU A 75 -1.15 24.55 6.41
C LEU A 75 -1.20 23.17 7.10
N LEU A 76 -1.14 22.08 6.31
CA LEU A 76 -1.14 20.73 6.83
C LEU A 76 0.21 20.06 6.51
N PRO A 77 0.90 19.47 7.49
CA PRO A 77 2.16 18.79 7.25
C PRO A 77 1.94 17.56 6.37
N LYS A 78 2.95 17.26 5.54
CA LYS A 78 2.98 16.02 4.76
C LYS A 78 3.06 14.84 5.72
N ASP A 79 2.28 13.79 5.46
CA ASP A 79 2.21 12.61 6.31
C ASP A 79 2.98 11.45 5.65
N SER A 80 4.07 11.04 6.29
CA SER A 80 4.90 9.91 5.87
C SER A 80 4.73 8.80 6.90
N ARG A 81 4.28 7.64 6.44
CA ARG A 81 4.01 6.49 7.28
C ARG A 81 4.81 5.28 6.82
N ILE A 82 5.47 4.64 7.78
CA ILE A 82 6.12 3.34 7.60
C ILE A 82 5.34 2.34 8.45
N ASP A 83 4.83 1.28 7.83
CA ASP A 83 4.18 0.19 8.52
C ASP A 83 4.99 -1.10 8.30
N LEU A 84 5.24 -1.81 9.40
CA LEU A 84 5.79 -3.15 9.41
C LEU A 84 4.77 -4.05 10.09
N VAL A 85 4.27 -5.04 9.36
CA VAL A 85 3.34 -6.04 9.86
C VAL A 85 4.02 -7.39 9.78
N VAL A 86 4.06 -8.11 10.90
CA VAL A 86 4.61 -9.46 10.97
C VAL A 86 3.52 -10.39 11.47
N ASN A 87 3.12 -11.31 10.61
CA ASN A 87 2.17 -12.37 10.96
C ASN A 87 2.91 -13.70 11.00
N PHE A 88 2.74 -14.42 12.10
CA PHE A 88 3.28 -15.76 12.25
C PHE A 88 2.16 -16.77 12.01
N GLY A 89 2.32 -17.60 10.99
CA GLY A 89 1.46 -18.74 10.75
C GLY A 89 1.77 -19.86 11.76
N ASN A 90 0.72 -20.57 12.18
CA ASN A 90 0.86 -21.87 12.84
C ASN A 90 1.62 -21.86 14.19
N ILE A 91 1.52 -20.76 14.97
CA ILE A 91 1.94 -20.75 16.38
C ILE A 91 0.91 -21.55 17.20
N GLY A 92 1.10 -22.86 17.29
CA GLY A 92 0.30 -23.75 18.13
C GLY A 92 1.17 -24.47 19.15
N SER A 93 0.89 -24.28 20.45
CA SER A 93 1.45 -25.10 21.52
C SER A 93 0.79 -26.48 21.53
N ARG A 94 1.60 -27.54 21.47
CA ARG A 94 1.14 -28.93 21.55
C ARG A 94 0.38 -29.18 22.87
N TYR A 95 -0.89 -29.59 22.77
CA TYR A 95 -1.52 -30.45 23.77
C TYR A 95 -2.29 -31.56 23.03
N GLY A 96 -1.71 -32.76 22.97
CA GLY A 96 -2.37 -33.95 22.43
C GLY A 96 -2.18 -34.19 20.91
N SER A 97 -1.56 -35.34 20.60
CA SER A 97 -1.53 -36.07 19.32
C SER A 97 -1.47 -35.32 17.98
N SER A 98 -0.29 -35.40 17.37
CA SER A 98 -0.07 -35.67 15.93
C SER A 98 -0.77 -34.78 14.90
N LYS A 99 -0.20 -33.60 14.66
CA LYS A 99 0.20 -33.11 13.33
C LYS A 99 1.27 -32.03 13.55
N THR A 100 2.50 -32.32 13.17
CA THR A 100 3.59 -31.34 13.27
C THR A 100 3.30 -30.18 12.34
N SER A 101 3.07 -28.99 12.88
CA SER A 101 3.23 -27.73 12.15
C SER A 101 4.71 -27.58 11.81
N LYS A 102 5.15 -28.28 10.76
CA LYS A 102 6.56 -28.31 10.37
C LYS A 102 6.82 -27.10 9.49
N CYS A 103 7.06 -25.99 10.16
CA CYS A 103 7.78 -24.87 9.58
C CYS A 103 9.19 -25.34 9.22
N ILE A 104 9.49 -25.44 7.92
CA ILE A 104 10.83 -25.81 7.45
C ILE A 104 11.42 -24.56 6.84
N ILE A 105 12.21 -23.84 7.64
CA ILE A 105 13.06 -22.77 7.12
C ILE A 105 14.17 -23.47 6.33
N GLU A 106 14.01 -23.55 5.00
CA GLU A 106 15.09 -23.93 4.07
C GLU A 106 16.05 -22.77 3.81
#